data_AF-A0A1U7X043-F1
#
_entry.id   AF-A0A1U7X043-F1
#
_cell.length_a   1.000
_cell.length_b   1.000
_cell.length_c   1.000
_cell.angle_alpha   90.00
_cell.angle_beta   90.00
_cell.angle_gamma   90.00
#
_symmetry.space_group_name_H-M   'P 1'
#
loop_
_entity.id
_entity.type
_entity.pdbx_description
1 polymer ?
#
loop_
_entity_poly.entity_id
_entity_poly.type
_entity_poly.pdbx_seq_one_letter_code
_entity_poly.pdbx_strand_id
1 'polypeptide(L)' 'MGIQLENLVESIKSKVRKLKKSKKPYIKMDKSSSVKVEIRSKKARKLIDKTLQAADHPGKRSL' A
#
# COMPACT_ATOMS: atom_id res chain seq x y z
N MET A 1 -10.71 -48.30 20.28
CA MET A 1 -11.10 -47.65 19.01
C MET A 1 -10.73 -46.17 18.91
N GLY A 2 -10.63 -45.40 20.00
CA GLY A 2 -10.32 -43.95 19.93
C GLY A 2 -8.95 -43.59 19.30
N ILE A 3 -7.89 -44.35 19.63
CA ILE A 3 -6.51 -44.04 19.23
C ILE A 3 -6.30 -44.11 17.71
N GLN A 4 -6.94 -45.06 17.02
CA GLN A 4 -6.84 -45.17 15.56
C GLN A 4 -7.55 -44.00 14.85
N LEU A 5 -8.67 -43.55 15.39
CA LEU A 5 -9.41 -42.43 14.84
C LEU A 5 -8.65 -41.11 15.03
N GLU A 6 -8.05 -40.90 16.21
CA GLU A 6 -7.18 -39.74 16.48
C GLU A 6 -6.00 -39.68 15.52
N ASN A 7 -5.31 -40.81 15.30
CA ASN A 7 -4.19 -40.89 14.37
C ASN A 7 -4.61 -40.56 12.92
N LEU A 8 -5.79 -41.01 12.50
CA LEU A 8 -6.33 -40.71 11.17
C LEU A 8 -6.67 -39.22 11.02
N VAL A 9 -7.32 -38.64 12.02
CA VAL A 9 -7.66 -37.21 12.02
C VAL A 9 -6.40 -36.35 12.01
N GLU A 10 -5.35 -36.73 12.75
CA GLU A 10 -4.08 -36.00 12.78
C GLU A 10 -3.33 -36.09 11.44
N SER A 11 -3.35 -37.27 10.81
CA SER A 11 -2.87 -37.50 9.44
C SER A 11 -3.58 -36.58 8.43
N ILE A 12 -4.91 -36.52 8.46
CA ILE A 12 -5.70 -35.66 7.58
C ILE A 12 -5.37 -34.19 7.83
N LYS A 13 -5.35 -33.75 9.09
CA LYS A 13 -5.05 -32.37 9.49
C LYS A 13 -3.66 -31.93 9.02
N SER A 14 -2.66 -32.81 9.13
CA SER A 14 -1.30 -32.54 8.67
C SER A 14 -1.22 -32.40 7.13
N LYS A 15 -1.91 -33.25 6.37
CA LYS A 15 -1.98 -33.15 4.90
C LYS A 15 -2.69 -31.88 4.45
N VAL A 16 -3.81 -31.52 5.09
CA VAL A 16 -4.55 -30.28 4.78
C VAL A 16 -3.72 -29.04 5.09
N ARG A 17 -2.98 -29.01 6.21
CA ARG A 17 -2.05 -27.91 6.54
C ARG A 17 -0.94 -27.77 5.49
N LYS A 18 -0.37 -28.87 5.00
CA LYS A 18 0.65 -28.86 3.94
C LYS A 18 0.11 -28.38 2.59
N LEU A 19 -1.15 -28.67 2.27
CA LEU A 19 -1.84 -28.19 1.07
C LEU A 19 -2.19 -26.70 1.13
N LYS A 20 -2.25 -26.12 2.33
CA LYS A 20 -2.56 -24.71 2.53
C LYS A 20 -1.35 -23.88 2.09
N LYS A 21 -1.40 -23.36 0.85
CA LYS A 21 -0.41 -22.40 0.36
C LYS A 21 -0.30 -21.23 1.35
N SER A 22 0.91 -20.97 1.86
CA SER A 22 1.13 -19.76 2.64
C SER A 22 0.87 -18.57 1.70
N LYS A 23 -0.07 -17.70 2.09
CA LYS A 23 -0.29 -16.46 1.35
C LYS A 23 0.98 -15.63 1.54
N LYS A 24 1.72 -15.38 0.46
CA LYS A 24 2.85 -14.46 0.51
C LYS A 24 2.31 -13.12 1.04
N PRO A 25 2.95 -12.51 2.06
CA PRO A 25 2.54 -11.20 2.52
C PRO A 25 2.64 -10.24 1.33
N TYR A 26 1.58 -9.47 1.10
CA TYR A 26 1.59 -8.46 0.05
C TYR A 26 2.63 -7.40 0.42
N ILE A 27 3.73 -7.38 -0.32
CA ILE A 27 4.74 -6.34 -0.22
C ILE A 27 4.19 -5.15 -1.01
N LYS A 28 3.82 -4.08 -0.30
CA LYS A 28 3.45 -2.83 -0.96
C LYS A 28 4.62 -2.38 -1.82
N MET A 29 4.39 -2.20 -3.12
CA MET A 29 5.42 -1.69 -4.00
C MET A 29 5.74 -0.24 -3.61
N ASP A 30 7.03 0.08 -3.55
CA ASP A 30 7.46 1.46 -3.51
C ASP A 30 7.00 2.19 -4.77
N LYS A 31 6.79 3.51 -4.64
CA LYS A 31 6.45 4.33 -5.80
C LYS A 31 7.54 4.22 -6.85
N SER A 32 7.14 3.97 -8.10
CA SER A 32 8.05 4.00 -9.24
C SER A 32 8.68 5.39 -9.41
N SER A 33 9.81 5.44 -10.11
CA SER A 33 10.48 6.69 -10.48
C SER A 33 9.53 7.66 -11.18
N SER A 34 8.74 7.17 -12.13
CA SER A 34 7.76 7.96 -12.88
C SER A 34 6.70 8.59 -11.98
N VAL A 35 6.13 7.82 -11.04
CA VAL A 35 5.13 8.33 -10.08
C VAL A 35 5.75 9.40 -9.17
N LYS A 36 7.01 9.22 -8.75
CA LYS A 36 7.72 10.22 -7.94
C LYS A 36 7.90 11.54 -8.70
N VAL A 37 8.26 11.47 -9.99
CA VAL A 37 8.40 12.64 -10.85
C VAL A 37 7.06 13.37 -11.03
N GLU A 38 5.98 12.64 -11.31
CA GLU A 38 4.65 13.24 -11.47
C GLU A 38 4.18 13.97 -10.21
N ILE A 39 4.39 13.38 -9.03
CA ILE A 39 4.09 14.02 -7.74
C ILE A 39 4.88 15.32 -7.58
N ARG A 40 6.18 15.34 -7.90
CA ARG A 40 7.01 16.54 -7.82
C ARG A 40 6.52 17.62 -8.79
N SER A 41 6.16 17.25 -10.01
CA SER A 41 5.59 18.16 -11.01
C SER A 41 4.27 18.78 -10.53
N LYS A 42 3.35 17.98 -9.97
CA LYS A 42 2.09 18.47 -9.38
C LYS A 42 2.34 19.44 -8.24
N LYS A 43 3.33 19.17 -7.37
CA LYS A 43 3.71 20.08 -6.28
C LYS A 43 4.26 21.40 -6.80
N ALA A 44 5.13 21.35 -7.81
CA ALA A 44 5.69 22.55 -8.44
C ALA A 44 4.59 23.43 -9.06
N ARG A 45 3.66 22.85 -9.82
CA ARG A 45 2.52 23.58 -10.39
C ARG A 45 1.67 24.27 -9.31
N LYS A 46 1.29 23.54 -8.25
CA LYS A 46 0.56 24.14 -7.13
C LYS A 46 1.30 25.31 -6.47
N LEU A 47 2.63 25.26 -6.40
CA LEU A 47 3.41 26.36 -5.85
C LEU A 47 3.37 27.57 -6.79
N ILE A 48 3.53 27.35 -8.09
CA ILE A 48 3.43 28.40 -9.11
C ILE A 48 2.04 29.05 -9.08
N ASP A 49 0.98 28.24 -9.06
CA ASP A 49 -0.41 28.74 -9.04
C ASP A 49 -0.67 29.61 -7.81
N LYS A 50 -0.19 29.19 -6.63
CA LYS A 50 -0.29 29.97 -5.39
C LYS A 50 0.46 31.29 -5.49
N THR A 51 1.68 31.28 -6.03
CA THR A 51 2.49 32.48 -6.21
C THR A 51 1.82 33.44 -7.19
N LEU A 52 1.29 32.92 -8.31
CA LEU A 52 0.57 33.71 -9.30
C LEU A 52 -0.67 34.37 -8.69
N GLN A 53 -1.49 33.59 -7.98
CA GLN A 53 -2.66 34.12 -7.30
C GLN A 53 -2.29 35.19 -6.25
N ALA A 54 -1.21 35.00 -5.50
CA ALA A 54 -0.74 36.00 -4.55
C ALA A 54 -0.25 37.28 -5.23
N ALA A 55 0.40 37.16 -6.40
CA ALA A 55 0.86 38.30 -7.19
C ALA A 55 -0.30 39.12 -7.78
N ASP A 56 -1.40 38.46 -8.17
CA ASP A 56 -2.59 39.11 -8.70
C ASP A 56 -3.35 39.96 -7.66
N HIS A 57 -3.13 39.71 -6.36
CA HIS A 57 -3.84 40.39 -5.26
C HIS A 57 -2.86 41.11 -4.30
N PRO A 58 -2.08 42.10 -4.78
CA PRO A 58 -1.15 42.81 -3.92
C PRO A 58 -1.90 43.58 -2.83
N GLY A 59 -1.77 43.15 -1.57
CA GLY A 59 -2.31 43.84 -0.39
C GLY A 59 -3.29 43.04 0.49
N LYS A 60 -3.84 41.92 0.02
CA LYS A 60 -4.66 41.02 0.86
C LYS A 60 -3.83 39.84 1.33
N ARG A 61 -2.99 40.06 2.36
CA ARG A 61 -2.36 38.96 3.10
C ARG A 61 -3.45 38.29 3.93
N SER A 62 -3.96 37.14 3.49
CA SER A 62 -4.58 36.22 4.45
C SER A 62 -3.45 35.73 5.35
N LEU A 63 -3.43 36.24 6.58
CA LEU A 63 -2.66 35.66 7.68
C LEU A 63 -3.10 34.22 7.92
#